data_AF-A0A845WQ40-F1
#
_entry.id   AF-A0A845WQ40-F1
#
_cell.length_a   1.000
_cell.length_b   1.000
_cell.length_c   1.000
_cell.angle_alpha   90.00
_cell.angle_beta   90.00
_cell.angle_gamma   90.00
#
_symmetry.space_group_name_H-M   'P 1'
#
loop_
_entity.id
_entity.type
_entity.pdbx_description
1 polymer ?
#
loop_
_entity_poly.entity_id
_entity_poly.type
_entity_poly.pdbx_seq_one_letter_code
_entity_poly.pdbx_strand_id
1 'polypeptide(L)'
;TVVNALLALLEDNDSDVRWRAADALGELGNSSDTVVKALLELLKDNDSFVRSRAAIALGKSGNSSDTVVKALLELLKDSDSDVRSRAADALGELGNSSDTVVKALLELLKDSDSDVRSRAADALVELDKTSNHILPSVIEWIQQHQDSDYVGRGIDVLWDLVVGRE
;
A
#
# COMPACT_ATOMS: atom_id res chain seq x y z
N THR A 1 -4.40 6.65 28.03
CA THR A 1 -5.46 6.64 26.99
C THR A 1 -5.42 5.31 26.28
N VAL A 2 -6.46 4.94 25.52
CA VAL A 2 -6.45 3.71 24.69
C VAL A 2 -5.24 3.69 23.74
N VAL A 3 -4.89 4.84 23.16
CA VAL A 3 -3.72 5.00 22.28
C VAL A 3 -2.41 4.64 22.99
N ASN A 4 -2.17 5.13 24.21
CA ASN A 4 -0.94 4.80 24.94
C ASN A 4 -0.85 3.32 25.31
N ALA A 5 -1.99 2.67 25.60
CA ALA A 5 -2.01 1.24 25.86
C ALA A 5 -1.67 0.44 24.60
N LEU A 6 -2.23 0.82 23.44
CA LEU A 6 -1.92 0.18 22.16
C LEU A 6 -0.46 0.39 21.74
N LEU A 7 0.10 1.60 21.95
CA LEU A 7 1.51 1.89 21.68
C LEU A 7 2.45 0.98 22.48
N ALA A 8 2.13 0.69 23.75
CA ALA A 8 2.93 -0.23 24.55
C ALA A 8 2.88 -1.67 24.03
N LEU A 9 1.74 -2.09 23.45
CA LEU A 9 1.56 -3.43 22.89
C LEU A 9 2.30 -3.63 21.54
N LEU A 10 2.78 -2.56 20.91
CA LEU A 10 3.61 -2.65 19.71
C LEU A 10 4.99 -3.24 20.00
N GLU A 11 5.42 -3.30 21.26
CA GLU A 11 6.71 -3.85 21.68
C GLU A 11 6.58 -5.22 22.35
N ASP A 12 5.39 -5.84 22.30
CA ASP A 12 5.15 -7.15 22.90
C ASP A 12 6.01 -8.24 22.23
N ASN A 13 6.44 -9.25 22.99
CA ASN A 13 7.21 -10.35 22.46
C ASN A 13 6.40 -11.22 21.47
N ASP A 14 5.08 -11.27 21.66
CA ASP A 14 4.18 -12.03 20.79
C ASP A 14 3.81 -11.20 19.55
N SER A 15 4.14 -11.68 18.35
CA SER A 15 3.79 -11.00 17.10
C SER A 15 2.28 -10.87 16.95
N ASP A 16 1.51 -11.78 17.53
CA ASP A 16 0.06 -11.79 17.51
C ASP A 16 -0.55 -10.61 18.28
N VAL A 17 0.15 -10.15 19.32
CA VAL A 17 -0.21 -8.96 20.09
C VAL A 17 0.18 -7.71 19.31
N ARG A 18 1.39 -7.68 18.74
CA ARG A 18 1.91 -6.53 17.99
C ARG A 18 1.03 -6.19 16.79
N TRP A 19 0.70 -7.17 15.94
CA TRP A 19 -0.06 -6.89 14.72
C TRP A 19 -1.50 -6.47 15.05
N ARG A 20 -2.12 -7.03 16.10
CA ARG A 20 -3.47 -6.60 16.55
C ARG A 20 -3.46 -5.18 17.10
N ALA A 21 -2.40 -4.79 17.79
CA ALA A 21 -2.24 -3.43 18.28
C ALA A 21 -2.02 -2.43 17.13
N ALA A 22 -1.24 -2.79 16.11
CA ALA A 22 -1.09 -1.99 14.89
C ALA A 22 -2.42 -1.83 14.14
N ASP A 23 -3.16 -2.93 13.96
CA ASP A 23 -4.49 -2.93 13.32
C ASP A 23 -5.47 -2.02 14.06
N ALA A 24 -5.53 -2.13 15.40
CA ALA A 24 -6.37 -1.28 16.23
C ALA A 24 -5.98 0.21 16.15
N LEU A 25 -4.69 0.55 16.05
CA LEU A 25 -4.25 1.93 15.83
C LEU A 25 -4.68 2.46 14.46
N GLY A 26 -4.64 1.60 13.43
CA GLY A 26 -5.14 1.90 12.09
C GLY A 26 -6.64 2.17 12.08
N GLU A 27 -7.45 1.33 12.73
CA GLU A 27 -8.91 1.52 12.86
C GLU A 27 -9.29 2.80 13.60
N LEU A 28 -8.44 3.26 14.53
CA LEU A 28 -8.63 4.55 15.19
C LEU A 28 -8.31 5.74 14.28
N GLY A 29 -7.65 5.53 13.14
CA GLY A 29 -7.25 6.60 12.21
C GLY A 29 -6.33 7.65 12.85
N ASN A 30 -5.56 7.27 13.87
CA ASN A 30 -4.77 8.22 14.63
C ASN A 30 -3.48 8.59 13.87
N SER A 31 -3.43 9.83 13.38
CA SER A 31 -2.32 10.37 12.60
C SER A 31 -1.26 11.13 13.41
N SER A 32 -1.30 11.02 14.75
CA SER A 32 -0.30 11.68 15.60
C SER A 32 1.12 11.19 15.31
N ASP A 33 2.10 12.09 15.43
CA ASP A 33 3.53 11.79 15.18
C ASP A 33 4.03 10.57 15.96
N THR A 34 3.56 10.38 17.20
CA THR A 34 3.95 9.24 18.02
C THR A 34 3.45 7.92 17.45
N VAL A 35 2.18 7.88 16.99
CA VAL A 35 1.61 6.68 16.37
C VAL A 35 2.28 6.39 15.03
N VAL A 36 2.45 7.41 14.19
CA VAL A 36 3.09 7.25 12.87
C VAL A 36 4.53 6.76 13.03
N LYS A 37 5.32 7.32 13.95
CA LYS A 37 6.69 6.85 14.22
C LYS A 37 6.73 5.40 14.69
N ALA A 38 5.82 5.01 15.58
CA ALA A 38 5.77 3.63 16.08
C ALA A 38 5.39 2.64 14.97
N LEU A 39 4.40 2.97 14.14
CA LEU A 39 4.02 2.16 12.99
C LEU A 39 5.14 2.07 11.94
N LEU A 40 5.89 3.15 11.70
CA LEU A 40 7.07 3.13 10.82
C LEU A 40 8.16 2.16 11.28
N GLU A 41 8.37 2.02 12.59
CA GLU A 41 9.33 1.02 13.11
C GLU A 41 8.81 -0.41 12.93
N LEU A 42 7.50 -0.65 13.04
CA LEU A 42 6.92 -1.97 12.79
C LEU A 42 7.01 -2.43 11.33
N LEU A 43 7.21 -1.52 10.37
CA LEU A 43 7.52 -1.92 8.99
C LEU A 43 8.84 -2.69 8.86
N LYS A 44 9.66 -2.72 9.91
CA LYS A 44 10.93 -3.47 9.98
C LYS A 44 10.81 -4.72 10.86
N ASP A 45 9.61 -5.07 11.33
CA ASP A 45 9.41 -6.25 12.19
C ASP A 45 9.82 -7.54 11.46
N ASN A 46 10.31 -8.52 12.22
CA ASN A 46 10.70 -9.82 11.67
C ASN A 46 9.49 -10.62 11.16
N ASP A 47 8.30 -10.39 11.73
CA ASP A 47 7.06 -11.06 11.38
C ASP A 47 6.34 -10.31 10.24
N SER A 48 6.00 -11.02 9.15
CA SER A 48 5.37 -10.41 7.98
C SER A 48 3.95 -9.92 8.24
N PHE A 49 3.18 -10.55 9.16
CA PHE A 49 1.85 -10.06 9.53
C PHE A 49 1.94 -8.74 10.28
N VAL A 50 2.96 -8.56 11.13
CA VAL A 50 3.18 -7.28 11.81
C VAL A 50 3.51 -6.19 10.80
N ARG A 51 4.42 -6.46 9.85
CA ARG A 51 4.76 -5.49 8.78
C ARG A 51 3.54 -5.14 7.93
N SER A 52 2.74 -6.13 7.53
CA SER A 52 1.58 -5.92 6.66
C SER A 52 0.48 -5.11 7.36
N ARG A 53 0.23 -5.36 8.65
CA ARG A 53 -0.70 -4.58 9.47
C ARG A 53 -0.23 -3.17 9.75
N ALA A 54 1.07 -2.97 9.94
CA ALA A 54 1.64 -1.64 10.08
C ALA A 54 1.48 -0.81 8.79
N ALA A 55 1.66 -1.42 7.62
CA ALA A 55 1.43 -0.75 6.34
C ALA A 55 -0.03 -0.28 6.18
N ILE A 56 -1.00 -1.17 6.47
CA ILE A 56 -2.43 -0.81 6.43
C ILE A 56 -2.76 0.30 7.44
N ALA A 57 -2.23 0.22 8.66
CA ALA A 57 -2.47 1.25 9.67
C ALA A 57 -1.93 2.63 9.24
N LEU A 58 -0.79 2.66 8.54
CA LEU A 58 -0.27 3.90 7.95
C LEU A 58 -1.17 4.43 6.82
N GLY A 59 -1.71 3.56 5.96
CA GLY A 59 -2.72 3.94 4.97
C GLY A 59 -3.93 4.63 5.59
N LYS A 60 -4.55 3.96 6.58
CA LYS A 60 -5.72 4.45 7.31
C LYS A 60 -5.47 5.72 8.13
N SER A 61 -4.21 5.99 8.51
CA SER A 61 -3.87 7.21 9.22
C SER A 61 -4.06 8.47 8.37
N GLY A 62 -4.06 8.35 7.03
CA GLY A 62 -4.08 9.48 6.11
C GLY A 62 -2.83 10.35 6.14
N ASN A 63 -1.77 9.94 6.85
CA ASN A 63 -0.51 10.67 6.89
C ASN A 63 0.30 10.41 5.61
N SER A 64 0.08 11.24 4.58
CA SER A 64 0.76 11.16 3.29
C SER A 64 2.14 11.85 3.28
N SER A 65 2.83 11.95 4.42
CA SER A 65 4.15 12.58 4.49
C SER A 65 5.21 11.79 3.69
N ASP A 66 6.24 12.49 3.21
CA ASP A 66 7.34 11.88 2.45
C ASP A 66 7.98 10.69 3.16
N THR A 67 8.07 10.74 4.50
CA THR A 67 8.64 9.65 5.30
C THR A 67 7.77 8.39 5.22
N VAL A 68 6.45 8.54 5.36
CA VAL A 68 5.50 7.42 5.27
C VAL A 68 5.49 6.85 3.85
N VAL A 69 5.40 7.73 2.84
CA VAL A 69 5.37 7.31 1.44
C VAL A 69 6.65 6.57 1.05
N LYS A 70 7.83 7.08 1.45
CA LYS A 70 9.11 6.39 1.18
C LYS A 70 9.18 5.01 1.84
N ALA A 71 8.73 4.88 3.09
CA ALA A 71 8.75 3.61 3.79
C ALA A 71 7.79 2.58 3.14
N LEU A 72 6.60 3.01 2.72
CA LEU A 72 5.68 2.14 1.98
C LEU A 72 6.23 1.75 0.60
N LEU A 73 6.90 2.66 -0.10
CA LEU A 73 7.59 2.36 -1.36
C LEU A 73 8.70 1.31 -1.20
N GLU A 74 9.39 1.29 -0.06
CA GLU A 74 10.37 0.24 0.25
C GLU A 74 9.69 -1.12 0.47
N LEU A 75 8.52 -1.16 1.14
CA LEU A 75 7.76 -2.38 1.36
C LEU A 75 7.17 -3.00 0.08
N LEU A 76 7.04 -2.25 -1.02
CA LEU A 76 6.72 -2.83 -2.33
C LEU A 76 7.77 -3.84 -2.83
N LYS A 77 8.92 -3.96 -2.15
CA LYS A 77 9.98 -4.92 -2.45
C LYS A 77 10.16 -5.97 -1.35
N ASP A 78 9.22 -6.07 -0.40
CA ASP A 78 9.28 -7.05 0.67
C ASP A 78 9.29 -8.49 0.09
N SER A 79 9.95 -9.41 0.80
CA SER A 79 9.99 -10.82 0.42
C SER A 79 8.61 -11.49 0.47
N ASP A 80 7.73 -11.01 1.35
CA ASP A 80 6.39 -11.56 1.57
C ASP A 80 5.36 -10.85 0.67
N SER A 81 4.54 -11.62 -0.05
CA SER A 81 3.57 -11.05 -1.00
C SER A 81 2.39 -10.36 -0.31
N ASP A 82 1.96 -10.78 0.89
CA ASP A 82 0.93 -10.04 1.62
C ASP A 82 1.47 -8.65 1.98
N VAL A 83 2.71 -8.55 2.47
CA VAL A 83 3.33 -7.25 2.78
C VAL A 83 3.38 -6.33 1.56
N ARG A 84 3.82 -6.84 0.40
CA ARG A 84 3.83 -6.04 -0.85
C ARG A 84 2.43 -5.58 -1.24
N SER A 85 1.43 -6.47 -1.15
CA SER A 85 0.04 -6.14 -1.49
C SER A 85 -0.55 -5.07 -0.54
N ARG A 86 -0.27 -5.16 0.77
CA ARG A 86 -0.73 -4.19 1.77
C ARG A 86 -0.05 -2.83 1.64
N ALA A 87 1.21 -2.82 1.22
CA ALA A 87 1.91 -1.57 0.92
C ALA A 87 1.31 -0.87 -0.31
N ALA A 88 0.91 -1.62 -1.35
CA ALA A 88 0.20 -1.07 -2.49
C ALA A 88 -1.17 -0.49 -2.08
N ASP A 89 -1.96 -1.24 -1.33
CA ASP A 89 -3.24 -0.78 -0.75
C ASP A 89 -3.06 0.56 0.00
N ALA A 90 -2.09 0.59 0.92
CA ALA A 90 -1.82 1.78 1.73
C ALA A 90 -1.42 3.01 0.90
N LEU A 91 -0.63 2.83 -0.16
CA LEU A 91 -0.26 3.92 -1.07
C LEU A 91 -1.48 4.46 -1.84
N GLY A 92 -2.40 3.59 -2.25
CA GLY A 92 -3.68 3.97 -2.86
C GLY A 92 -4.56 4.76 -1.87
N GLU A 93 -4.71 4.27 -0.65
CA GLU A 93 -5.48 4.93 0.41
C GLU A 93 -4.94 6.32 0.78
N LEU A 94 -3.61 6.49 0.82
CA LEU A 94 -2.98 7.79 1.09
C LEU A 94 -3.20 8.80 -0.04
N GLY A 95 -3.57 8.36 -1.24
CA GLY A 95 -3.86 9.25 -2.36
C GLY A 95 -2.64 9.99 -2.92
N ASN A 96 -1.41 9.60 -2.57
CA ASN A 96 -0.20 10.25 -3.06
C ASN A 96 0.08 9.83 -4.51
N SER A 97 -0.42 10.63 -5.45
CA SER A 97 -0.28 10.39 -6.89
C SER A 97 1.01 10.95 -7.48
N SER A 98 2.12 10.99 -6.72
CA SER A 98 3.40 11.45 -7.27
C SER A 98 3.94 10.47 -8.32
N ASP A 99 4.71 10.98 -9.29
CA ASP A 99 5.35 10.17 -10.34
C ASP A 99 6.12 8.96 -9.78
N THR A 100 6.77 9.12 -8.62
CA THR A 100 7.49 8.03 -7.97
C THR A 100 6.57 6.91 -7.51
N VAL A 101 5.43 7.26 -6.91
CA VAL A 101 4.43 6.27 -6.48
C VAL A 101 3.78 5.60 -7.68
N VAL A 102 3.36 6.37 -8.68
CA VAL A 102 2.74 5.84 -9.90
C VAL A 102 3.69 4.87 -10.62
N LYS A 103 4.97 5.25 -10.81
CA LYS A 103 5.96 4.36 -11.45
C LYS A 103 6.20 3.09 -10.64
N ALA A 104 6.24 3.18 -9.31
CA ALA A 104 6.46 2.01 -8.47
C ALA A 104 5.27 1.04 -8.52
N LEU A 105 4.03 1.55 -8.50
CA LEU A 105 2.83 0.72 -8.64
C LEU A 105 2.72 0.11 -10.04
N LEU A 106 3.05 0.84 -11.10
CA LEU A 106 3.11 0.30 -12.46
C LEU A 106 4.14 -0.82 -12.60
N GLU A 107 5.29 -0.74 -11.92
CA GLU A 107 6.25 -1.85 -11.90
C GLU A 107 5.71 -3.04 -11.11
N LEU A 108 4.96 -2.80 -10.03
CA LEU A 108 4.33 -3.85 -9.21
C LEU A 108 3.24 -4.64 -9.96
N LEU A 109 2.71 -4.11 -11.06
CA LEU A 109 1.83 -4.87 -11.99
C LEU A 109 2.55 -6.05 -12.67
N LYS A 110 3.88 -6.18 -12.51
CA LYS A 110 4.67 -7.32 -13.01
C LYS A 110 5.04 -8.31 -11.91
N ASP A 111 4.48 -8.14 -10.71
CA ASP A 111 4.76 -9.04 -9.58
C ASP A 111 4.36 -10.49 -9.93
N SER A 112 5.10 -11.46 -9.39
CA SER A 112 4.81 -12.87 -9.60
C SER A 112 3.50 -13.31 -8.94
N ASP A 113 3.11 -12.65 -7.85
CA ASP A 113 1.88 -12.90 -7.11
C ASP A 113 0.70 -12.12 -7.71
N SER A 114 -0.42 -12.81 -7.99
CA SER A 114 -1.60 -12.19 -8.59
C SER A 114 -2.31 -11.21 -7.67
N ASP A 115 -2.28 -11.44 -6.35
CA ASP A 115 -2.95 -10.59 -5.39
C ASP A 115 -2.20 -9.26 -5.27
N VAL A 116 -0.87 -9.31 -5.32
CA VAL A 116 -0.01 -8.12 -5.38
C VAL A 116 -0.32 -7.29 -6.63
N ARG A 117 -0.40 -7.93 -7.81
CA ARG A 117 -0.79 -7.23 -9.05
C ARG A 117 -2.18 -6.60 -8.94
N SER A 118 -3.13 -7.30 -8.31
CA SER A 118 -4.48 -6.77 -8.07
C SER A 118 -4.47 -5.52 -7.22
N ARG A 119 -3.74 -5.54 -6.09
CA ARG A 119 -3.66 -4.37 -5.21
C ARG A 119 -2.92 -3.20 -5.84
N ALA A 120 -1.91 -3.46 -6.67
CA ALA A 120 -1.26 -2.40 -7.45
C ALA A 120 -2.24 -1.74 -8.42
N ALA A 121 -3.07 -2.53 -9.12
CA ALA A 121 -4.07 -2.03 -10.05
C ALA A 121 -5.17 -1.22 -9.33
N ASP A 122 -5.70 -1.74 -8.23
CA ASP A 122 -6.68 -1.04 -7.39
C ASP A 122 -6.11 0.29 -6.86
N ALA A 123 -4.86 0.29 -6.38
CA ALA A 123 -4.21 1.49 -5.91
C ALA A 123 -4.07 2.55 -7.02
N LEU A 124 -3.72 2.16 -8.25
CA LEU A 124 -3.69 3.06 -9.39
C LEU A 124 -5.08 3.64 -9.68
N VAL A 125 -6.15 2.84 -9.64
CA VAL A 125 -7.52 3.33 -9.79
C VAL A 125 -7.87 4.37 -8.72
N GLU A 126 -7.51 4.13 -7.46
CA GLU A 126 -7.72 5.10 -6.38
C GLU A 126 -6.93 6.41 -6.61
N LEU A 127 -5.68 6.32 -7.06
CA LEU A 127 -4.86 7.51 -7.38
C LEU A 127 -5.38 8.30 -8.59
N ASP A 128 -6.05 7.66 -9.54
CA ASP A 128 -6.69 8.36 -10.65
C ASP A 128 -7.92 9.14 -10.16
N LYS A 129 -8.72 8.58 -9.25
CA LYS A 129 -9.86 9.29 -8.65
C LYS A 129 -9.45 10.58 -7.93
N THR A 130 -8.26 10.62 -7.34
CA THR A 130 -7.77 11.81 -6.61
C THR A 130 -7.14 12.87 -7.50
N SER A 131 -6.52 12.47 -8.61
CA SER A 131 -5.60 13.35 -9.36
C SER A 131 -5.86 13.45 -10.86
N ASN A 132 -6.56 12.48 -11.46
CA ASN A 132 -6.97 12.43 -12.88
C ASN A 132 -5.84 12.65 -13.91
N HIS A 133 -4.58 12.43 -13.54
CA HIS A 133 -3.42 12.68 -14.41
C HIS A 133 -2.54 11.44 -14.66
N ILE A 134 -2.84 10.31 -14.02
CA ILE A 134 -2.04 9.09 -14.16
C ILE A 134 -2.44 8.26 -15.38
N LEU A 135 -3.60 8.54 -15.96
CA LEU A 135 -4.19 7.79 -17.07
C LEU A 135 -3.23 7.61 -18.27
N PRO A 136 -2.46 8.63 -18.71
CA PRO A 136 -1.48 8.43 -19.80
C PRO A 136 -0.43 7.36 -19.48
N SER A 137 0.05 7.30 -18.24
CA SER A 137 1.03 6.30 -17.81
C SER A 137 0.43 4.89 -17.72
N VAL A 138 -0.84 4.78 -17.30
CA VAL A 138 -1.57 3.50 -17.30
C VAL A 138 -1.79 3.00 -18.73
N ILE A 139 -2.22 3.87 -19.65
CA ILE A 139 -2.41 3.52 -21.07
C ILE A 139 -1.08 3.08 -21.69
N GLU A 140 0.00 3.83 -21.47
CA GLU A 140 1.33 3.48 -21.98
C GLU A 140 1.78 2.11 -21.47
N TRP A 141 1.61 1.84 -20.17
CA TRP A 141 1.98 0.56 -19.59
C TRP A 141 1.18 -0.59 -20.23
N ILE A 142 -0.13 -0.42 -20.36
CA ILE A 142 -1.02 -1.40 -20.98
C ILE A 142 -0.57 -1.73 -22.41
N GLN A 143 -0.31 -0.72 -23.23
CA GLN A 143 0.13 -0.91 -24.62
C GLN A 143 1.45 -1.68 -24.72
N GLN A 144 2.37 -1.44 -23.78
CA GLN A 144 3.66 -2.13 -23.73
C GLN A 144 3.54 -3.59 -23.26
N HIS A 145 2.50 -3.94 -22.52
CA HIS A 145 2.39 -5.23 -21.83
C HIS A 145 1.14 -6.04 -22.20
N GLN A 146 0.35 -5.62 -23.19
CA GLN A 146 -0.90 -6.25 -23.61
C GLN A 146 -0.78 -7.76 -23.95
N ASP A 147 0.40 -8.20 -24.40
CA ASP A 147 0.69 -9.58 -24.77
C ASP A 147 1.45 -10.36 -23.68
N SER A 148 1.57 -9.80 -22.47
CA SER A 148 2.31 -10.42 -21.36
C SER A 148 1.45 -11.34 -20.50
N ASP A 149 2.09 -12.32 -19.84
CA ASP A 149 1.45 -13.27 -18.92
C ASP A 149 0.81 -12.61 -17.67
N TYR A 150 1.08 -11.31 -17.46
CA TYR A 150 0.51 -10.51 -16.38
C TYR A 150 -0.92 -10.04 -16.68
N VAL A 151 -1.30 -9.96 -17.96
CA VAL A 151 -2.62 -9.51 -18.42
C VAL A 151 -3.69 -10.56 -18.09
N GLY A 152 -4.81 -10.12 -17.51
CA GLY A 152 -5.96 -10.97 -17.17
C GLY A 152 -5.98 -11.56 -15.75
N ARG A 153 -4.90 -11.47 -14.96
CA ARG A 153 -4.89 -11.89 -13.55
C ARG A 153 -4.50 -10.74 -12.64
N GLY A 154 -5.51 -10.00 -12.20
CA GLY A 154 -5.41 -8.92 -11.21
C GLY A 154 -5.49 -7.51 -11.77
N ILE A 155 -5.33 -7.31 -13.08
CA ILE A 155 -5.22 -5.95 -13.65
C ILE A 155 -6.41 -5.54 -14.53
N ASP A 156 -7.49 -6.32 -14.50
CA ASP A 156 -8.68 -6.08 -15.33
C ASP A 156 -9.34 -4.72 -15.02
N VAL A 157 -9.23 -4.27 -13.77
CA VAL A 157 -9.74 -2.97 -13.31
C VAL A 157 -9.10 -1.79 -14.06
N LEU A 158 -7.89 -1.96 -14.60
CA LEU A 158 -7.23 -0.91 -15.39
C LEU A 158 -7.86 -0.76 -16.77
N TRP A 159 -8.44 -1.83 -17.34
CA TRP A 159 -9.20 -1.73 -18.59
C TRP A 159 -10.50 -0.97 -18.38
N ASP A 160 -11.21 -1.23 -17.29
CA ASP A 160 -12.41 -0.48 -16.92
C ASP A 160 -12.10 1.00 -16.72
N LEU A 161 -10.94 1.31 -16.13
CA LEU A 161 -10.46 2.69 -15.96
C LEU A 161 -10.24 3.41 -17.31
N VAL A 162 -9.67 2.72 -18.29
CA VAL A 162 -9.37 3.30 -19.61
C VAL A 162 -10.64 3.39 -20.48
N VAL A 163 -11.41 2.31 -20.58
CA VAL A 163 -12.60 2.22 -21.44
C VAL A 163 -13.75 3.08 -20.91
N GLY A 164 -13.91 3.20 -19.59
CA GLY A 164 -14.96 4.04 -18.99
C GLY A 164 -14.79 5.54 -19.20
N ARG A 165 -13.70 5.98 -19.83
CA ARG A 165 -13.37 7.39 -20.12
C ARG A 165 -13.54 7.77 -21.60
N GLU A 166 -13.80 6.80 -22.48
CA GLU A 166 -14.11 7.00 -23.92
C GLU A 166 -15.61 7.29 -24.15
#